data_AF-A0A524I3Q9-F1
#
_entry.id   AF-A0A524I3Q9-F1
#
_cell.length_a   1.000
_cell.length_b   1.000
_cell.length_c   1.000
_cell.angle_alpha   90.00
_cell.angle_beta   90.00
_cell.angle_gamma   90.00
#
_symmetry.space_group_name_H-M   'P 1'
#
loop_
_entity.id
_entity.type
_entity.pdbx_description
1 polymer ?
#
loop_
_entity_poly.entity_id
_entity_poly.type
_entity_poly.pdbx_seq_one_letter_code
_entity_poly.pdbx_strand_id
1 'polypeptide(L)' 'MFAPRSEKLEKRIKDLNALMAEYRGEMDEADKRYNKREMSQEEADRIRNKCQSKMNSIGEKIRASRTEIESLK' A
#
# COMPACT_ATOMS: atom_id res chain seq x y z
N MET A 1 2.65 -15.63 26.44
CA MET A 1 1.88 -14.38 26.54
C MET A 1 1.47 -13.97 25.14
N PHE A 2 0.18 -13.77 24.87
CA PHE A 2 -0.27 -13.22 23.60
C PHE A 2 -0.08 -11.70 23.62
N ALA A 3 0.53 -11.15 22.58
CA ALA A 3 0.61 -9.70 22.38
C ALA A 3 -0.79 -9.08 22.46
N PRO A 4 -0.96 -7.93 23.13
CA PRO A 4 -2.21 -7.18 23.16
C PRO A 4 -2.76 -6.97 21.74
N ARG A 5 -4.09 -6.93 21.62
CA ARG A 5 -4.75 -6.73 20.32
C ARG A 5 -4.29 -5.43 19.63
N SER A 6 -4.03 -4.38 20.41
CA SER A 6 -3.44 -3.12 19.93
C SER A 6 -2.07 -3.31 19.27
N GLU A 7 -1.16 -4.06 19.89
CA GLU A 7 0.18 -4.33 19.35
C GLU A 7 0.11 -5.10 18.01
N LYS A 8 -0.83 -6.05 17.90
CA LYS A 8 -1.07 -6.76 16.63
C LYS A 8 -1.57 -5.82 15.53
N LEU A 9 -2.45 -4.88 15.86
CA LEU A 9 -2.97 -3.89 14.91
C LEU A 9 -1.87 -2.90 14.50
N GLU A 10 -1.01 -2.47 15.41
CA GLU A 10 0.14 -1.62 15.10
C GLU A 10 1.13 -2.30 14.16
N LYS A 11 1.46 -3.58 14.41
CA LYS A 11 2.28 -4.37 13.50
C LYS A 11 1.63 -4.47 12.12
N ARG A 12 0.32 -4.76 12.07
CA ARG A 12 -0.43 -4.80 10.81
C ARG A 12 -0.38 -3.47 10.06
N ILE A 13 -0.47 -2.33 10.74
CA ILE A 13 -0.34 -1.01 10.12
C ILE A 13 1.06 -0.82 9.53
N LYS A 14 2.13 -1.24 10.24
CA LYS A 14 3.51 -1.19 9.73
C LYS A 14 3.66 -2.04 8.47
N ASP A 15 3.17 -3.27 8.49
CA ASP A 15 3.22 -4.19 7.34
C ASP A 15 2.45 -3.63 6.14
N LEU A 16 1.26 -3.03 6.39
CA LEU A 16 0.47 -2.37 5.36
C LEU A 16 1.17 -1.13 4.77
N ASN A 17 1.86 -0.33 5.59
CA ASN A 17 2.64 0.81 5.11
C ASN A 17 3.84 0.36 4.26
N ALA A 18 4.52 -0.72 4.63
CA ALA A 18 5.60 -1.29 3.83
C ALA A 18 5.09 -1.72 2.46
N LEU A 19 3.96 -2.43 2.42
CA LEU A 19 3.32 -2.83 1.16
C LEU A 19 2.88 -1.63 0.30
N MET A 20 2.44 -0.53 0.93
CA MET A 20 2.13 0.71 0.21
C MET A 20 3.37 1.32 -0.44
N ALA A 21 4.53 1.26 0.22
CA ALA A 21 5.79 1.73 -0.33
C ALA A 21 6.25 0.87 -1.51
N GLU A 22 6.07 -0.45 -1.45
CA GLU A 22 6.35 -1.37 -2.56
C GLU A 22 5.53 -1.03 -3.80
N TYR A 23 4.21 -0.87 -3.67
CA TYR A 23 3.35 -0.50 -4.80
C TYR A 23 3.67 0.88 -5.37
N ARG A 24 4.09 1.83 -4.53
CA ARG A 24 4.58 3.13 -5.02
C ARG A 24 5.88 2.97 -5.82
N GLY A 25 6.79 2.11 -5.37
CA GLY A 25 8.00 1.76 -6.11
C GLY A 25 7.67 1.14 -7.48
N GLU A 26 6.71 0.22 -7.55
CA GLU A 26 6.26 -0.37 -8.82
C GLU A 26 5.71 0.69 -9.79
N MET A 27 4.96 1.68 -9.29
CA MET A 27 4.47 2.80 -10.11
C MET A 27 5.62 3.65 -10.64
N ASP A 28 6.56 4.02 -9.76
CA ASP A 28 7.71 4.84 -10.13
C ASP A 28 8.61 4.11 -11.16
N GLU A 29 8.73 2.78 -11.05
CA GLU A 29 9.43 1.96 -12.04
C GLU A 29 8.71 1.92 -13.39
N ALA A 30 7.39 1.74 -13.40
CA ALA A 30 6.60 1.77 -14.63
C ALA A 30 6.74 3.12 -15.34
N ASP A 31 6.65 4.22 -14.58
CA ASP A 31 6.83 5.57 -15.10
C ASP A 31 8.24 5.79 -15.66
N LYS A 32 9.28 5.29 -14.97
CA LYS A 32 10.66 5.33 -15.48
C LYS A 32 10.82 4.56 -16.79
N ARG A 33 10.27 3.34 -16.89
CA ARG A 33 10.35 2.52 -18.11
C ARG A 33 9.60 3.16 -19.26
N TYR A 34 8.43 3.74 -19.00
CA TYR A 34 7.69 4.52 -20.00
C TYR A 34 8.49 5.72 -20.50
N ASN A 35 9.09 6.50 -19.60
CA ASN A 35 9.92 7.66 -19.96
C ASN A 35 11.17 7.26 -20.78
N LYS A 36 11.73 6.08 -20.51
CA LYS A 36 12.82 5.50 -21.31
C LYS A 36 12.36 4.86 -22.63
N ARG A 37 11.05 4.86 -22.91
CA ARG A 37 10.42 4.19 -24.06
C ARG A 37 10.65 2.67 -24.06
N GLU A 38 10.90 2.08 -22.89
CA GLU A 38 11.05 0.64 -22.66
C GLU A 38 9.70 -0.05 -22.40
N MET A 39 8.62 0.74 -22.29
CA MET A 39 7.26 0.29 -22.00
C MET A 39 6.26 1.17 -22.73
N SER A 40 5.15 0.60 -23.21
CA SER A 40 4.07 1.38 -23.81
C SER A 40 3.29 2.17 -22.75
N GLN A 41 2.62 3.24 -23.19
CA GLN A 41 1.74 4.02 -22.30
C GLN A 41 0.63 3.14 -21.68
N GLU A 42 0.05 2.25 -22.48
CA GLU A 42 -1.04 1.37 -22.02
C GLU A 42 -0.57 0.38 -20.94
N GLU A 43 0.66 -0.15 -21.06
CA GLU A 43 1.24 -1.01 -20.03
C GLU A 43 1.55 -0.23 -18.74
N ALA A 44 2.13 0.96 -18.87
CA ALA A 44 2.42 1.82 -17.73
C ALA A 44 1.13 2.24 -16.99
N ASP A 45 0.10 2.64 -17.73
CA ASP A 45 -1.20 3.02 -17.18
C ASP A 45 -1.89 1.83 -16.50
N ARG A 46 -1.78 0.62 -17.06
CA ARG A 46 -2.29 -0.61 -16.40
C ARG A 46 -1.61 -0.87 -15.06
N ILE A 47 -0.29 -0.76 -14.99
CA ILE A 47 0.45 -0.92 -13.73
C ILE A 47 0.06 0.18 -12.74
N ARG A 48 0.03 1.43 -13.20
CA ARG A 48 -0.36 2.59 -12.37
C ARG A 48 -1.74 2.41 -11.75
N ASN A 49 -2.73 2.05 -12.55
CA ASN A 49 -4.10 1.84 -12.09
C ASN A 49 -4.21 0.67 -11.10
N LYS A 50 -3.49 -0.43 -11.37
CA LYS A 50 -3.44 -1.59 -10.47
C LYS A 50 -2.84 -1.21 -9.11
N CYS A 51 -1.68 -0.58 -9.11
CA CYS A 51 -0.99 -0.17 -7.89
C CYS A 51 -1.80 0.86 -7.10
N GLN A 52 -2.38 1.86 -7.78
CA GLN A 52 -3.24 2.85 -7.15
C GLN A 52 -4.45 2.21 -6.46
N SER A 53 -5.12 1.26 -7.12
CA SER A 53 -6.24 0.51 -6.53
C SER A 53 -5.81 -0.27 -5.29
N LYS A 54 -4.65 -0.95 -5.33
CA LYS A 54 -4.10 -1.67 -4.17
C LYS A 54 -3.76 -0.72 -3.03
N MET A 55 -3.12 0.42 -3.30
CA MET A 55 -2.80 1.43 -2.30
C MET A 55 -4.05 2.01 -1.64
N ASN A 56 -5.11 2.27 -2.41
CA ASN A 56 -6.39 2.74 -1.86
C ASN A 56 -6.98 1.71 -0.87
N SER A 57 -7.01 0.43 -1.26
CA SER A 57 -7.48 -0.66 -0.37
C SER A 57 -6.62 -0.80 0.89
N ILE A 58 -5.30 -0.62 0.78
CA ILE A 58 -4.40 -0.62 1.94
C ILE A 58 -4.71 0.57 2.86
N GLY A 59 -4.92 1.76 2.30
CA GLY A 59 -5.27 2.96 3.04
C GLY A 59 -6.56 2.78 3.86
N GLU A 60 -7.57 2.12 3.30
CA GLU A 60 -8.79 1.75 4.03
C GLU A 60 -8.50 0.80 5.19
N LYS A 61 -7.69 -0.24 4.97
CA LYS A 61 -7.30 -1.19 6.02
C LYS A 61 -6.52 -0.53 7.16
N ILE A 62 -5.64 0.42 6.83
CA ILE A 62 -4.91 1.21 7.83
C ILE A 62 -5.88 2.06 8.65
N ARG A 63 -6.82 2.77 7.98
CA ARG A 63 -7.84 3.56 8.67
C ARG A 63 -8.67 2.70 9.63
N ALA A 64 -9.17 1.57 9.15
CA ALA A 64 -9.92 0.62 9.98
C ALA A 64 -9.11 0.12 11.18
N SER A 65 -7.84 -0.23 10.98
CA SER A 65 -6.95 -0.69 12.06
C SER A 65 -6.69 0.42 13.09
N ARG A 66 -6.58 1.69 12.66
CA ARG A 66 -6.43 2.84 13.57
C ARG A 66 -7.68 3.09 14.39
N THR A 67 -8.85 3.08 13.76
CA THR A 67 -10.14 3.20 14.47
C THR A 67 -10.32 2.08 15.50
N GLU A 68 -9.90 0.86 15.17
CA GLU A 68 -9.94 -0.26 16.11
C GLU A 68 -8.97 -0.05 17.29
N ILE A 69 -7.75 0.45 17.06
CA ILE A 69 -6.82 0.82 18.15
C ILE A 69 -7.43 1.89 19.05
N GLU A 70 -8.06 2.93 18.49
CA GLU A 70 -8.71 3.98 19.26
C GLU A 70 -9.86 3.45 20.12
N SER A 71 -10.62 2.47 19.62
CA SER A 71 -11.69 1.82 20.39
C SER A 71 -11.21 0.92 21.53
N LEU A 72 -9.92 0.56 21.53
CA LEU A 72 -9.28 -0.27 22.56
C LEU A 72 -8.55 0.56 23.64
N LYS A 73 -8.49 1.89 23.47
CA LYS A 73 -7.93 2.82 24.46
C LYS A 73 -9.01 3.27 25.43
#